data_AF-Q832B7-F1
#
_entry.id   AF-Q832B7-F1
#
_cell.length_a   1.000
_cell.length_b   1.000
_cell.length_c   1.000
_cell.angle_alpha   90.00
_cell.angle_beta   90.00
_cell.angle_gamma   90.00
#
_symmetry.space_group_name_H-M   'P 1'
#
loop_
_entity.id
_entity.type
_entity.pdbx_description
1 polymer ?
#
loop_
_entity_poly.entity_id
_entity_poly.type
_entity_poly.pdbx_seq_one_letter_code
_entity_poly.pdbx_strand_id
1 'polypeptide(L)'
;MPFVPVPKDLAKVKTKVAFNLTKRQIVCFGGGGLVGVPAYIFTRSSIGNEPAALLMIGLMLPFFLFGIYEKDGQPLEAVLRHMIRAKFLCAGTRPYQTDNLYAALSRQTEEVSTIENKTAGKAGQKPASGKKRTEKRKV
;
A
#
# COMPACT_ATOMS: atom_id res chain seq x y z
N MET A 1 26.62 5.53 26.02
CA MET A 1 27.55 4.91 25.06
C MET A 1 28.15 6.00 24.20
N PRO A 2 29.47 6.05 23.97
CA PRO A 2 30.11 7.11 23.19
C PRO A 2 29.75 6.93 21.71
N PHE A 3 29.12 7.96 21.12
CA PHE A 3 28.74 7.97 19.72
C PHE A 3 29.95 8.41 18.88
N VAL A 4 30.63 7.44 18.27
CA VAL A 4 31.71 7.73 17.31
C VAL A 4 31.05 8.03 15.96
N PRO A 5 31.25 9.22 15.37
CA PRO A 5 30.66 9.53 14.07
C PRO A 5 31.34 8.66 13.01
N VAL A 6 30.62 7.62 12.56
CA VAL A 6 31.07 6.81 11.43
C VAL A 6 31.03 7.70 10.17
N PRO A 7 32.12 7.79 9.40
CA PRO A 7 32.16 8.55 8.16
C PRO A 7 31.07 8.05 7.21
N LYS A 8 30.23 8.97 6.71
CA LYS A 8 29.08 8.68 5.83
C LYS A 8 29.45 7.93 4.54
N ASP A 9 30.72 7.94 4.16
CA ASP A 9 31.23 7.26 2.96
C ASP A 9 31.36 5.75 3.08
N LEU A 10 31.67 5.22 4.27
CA LEU A 10 31.78 3.76 4.48
C LEU A 10 30.42 3.07 4.42
N ALA A 11 29.35 3.76 4.84
CA ALA A 11 27.98 3.26 4.75
C ALA A 11 27.43 3.19 3.30
N LYS A 12 28.11 3.87 2.36
CA LYS A 12 27.69 3.95 0.95
C LYS A 12 28.42 2.94 0.05
N VAL A 13 29.36 2.17 0.61
CA VAL A 13 30.13 1.18 -0.14
C VAL A 13 29.21 0.01 -0.50
N LYS A 14 28.73 -0.02 -1.75
CA LYS A 14 28.02 -1.18 -2.27
C LYS A 14 28.99 -2.36 -2.37
N THR A 15 28.63 -3.45 -1.73
CA THR A 15 29.31 -4.74 -1.88
C THR A 15 29.27 -5.18 -3.35
N LYS A 16 30.43 -5.15 -4.01
CA LYS A 16 30.66 -5.67 -5.37
C LYS A 16 30.88 -7.17 -5.24
N VAL A 17 30.00 -7.97 -5.82
CA VAL A 17 29.88 -9.40 -5.45
C VAL A 17 30.73 -10.29 -6.35
N ALA A 18 30.86 -9.93 -7.62
CA ALA A 18 31.82 -10.51 -8.56
C ALA A 18 32.06 -9.49 -9.69
N PHE A 19 33.29 -9.40 -10.23
CA PHE A 19 33.61 -8.59 -11.42
C PHE A 19 33.33 -7.08 -11.32
N ASN A 20 33.53 -6.45 -10.16
CA ASN A 20 33.25 -5.00 -10.00
C ASN A 20 31.79 -4.59 -10.30
N LEU A 21 30.84 -5.55 -10.40
CA LEU A 21 29.44 -5.30 -10.73
C LEU A 21 28.51 -5.63 -9.54
N THR A 22 27.37 -4.95 -9.47
CA THR A 22 26.33 -5.18 -8.46
C THR A 22 25.50 -6.40 -8.84
N LYS A 23 24.86 -7.09 -7.88
CA LYS A 23 24.01 -8.28 -8.15
C LYS A 23 22.95 -8.01 -9.24
N ARG A 24 22.44 -6.78 -9.32
CA ARG A 24 21.40 -6.36 -10.27
C ARG A 24 21.93 -6.15 -11.68
N GLN A 25 23.15 -5.64 -11.78
CA GLN A 25 23.87 -5.58 -13.04
C GLN A 25 24.00 -7.00 -13.60
N ILE A 26 24.43 -7.98 -12.80
CA ILE A 26 24.55 -9.38 -13.26
C ILE A 26 23.21 -9.93 -13.79
N VAL A 27 22.10 -9.65 -13.10
CA VAL A 27 20.77 -10.11 -13.55
C VAL A 27 20.32 -9.41 -14.84
N CYS A 28 20.49 -8.09 -14.96
CA CYS A 28 20.12 -7.36 -16.18
C CYS A 28 21.05 -7.61 -17.36
N PHE A 29 22.36 -7.74 -17.14
CA PHE A 29 23.33 -8.15 -18.17
C PHE A 29 23.07 -9.59 -18.60
N GLY A 30 22.79 -10.48 -17.66
CA GLY A 30 22.43 -11.88 -17.93
C GLY A 30 21.13 -11.99 -18.73
N GLY A 31 20.06 -11.35 -18.27
CA GLY A 31 18.76 -11.34 -18.96
C GLY A 31 18.80 -10.65 -20.32
N GLY A 32 19.46 -9.49 -20.40
CA GLY A 32 19.69 -8.78 -21.66
C GLY A 32 20.50 -9.62 -22.66
N GLY A 33 21.54 -10.32 -22.20
CA GLY A 33 22.30 -11.30 -22.98
C GLY A 33 21.43 -12.44 -23.51
N LEU A 34 20.62 -13.02 -22.62
CA LEU A 34 19.74 -14.14 -22.95
C LEU A 34 18.63 -13.75 -23.94
N VAL A 35 18.16 -12.50 -23.94
CA VAL A 35 17.14 -12.04 -24.90
C VAL A 35 17.77 -11.50 -26.18
N GLY A 36 18.82 -10.69 -26.07
CA GLY A 36 19.43 -10.01 -27.21
C GLY A 36 20.25 -10.92 -28.11
N VAL A 37 20.97 -11.91 -27.57
CA VAL A 37 21.79 -12.82 -28.39
C VAL A 37 20.92 -13.74 -29.26
N PRO A 38 19.87 -14.39 -28.74
CA PRO A 38 18.96 -15.18 -29.58
C PRO A 38 18.20 -14.31 -30.59
N ALA A 39 17.78 -13.10 -30.18
CA ALA A 39 17.14 -12.16 -31.10
C ALA A 39 18.07 -11.78 -32.27
N TYR A 40 19.36 -11.56 -32.00
CA TYR A 40 20.37 -11.29 -33.03
C TYR A 40 20.56 -12.47 -33.98
N ILE A 41 20.73 -13.70 -33.47
CA ILE A 41 20.93 -14.88 -34.32
C ILE A 41 19.73 -15.10 -35.25
N PHE A 42 18.51 -14.91 -34.74
CA PHE A 42 17.29 -15.05 -35.52
C PHE A 42 17.12 -13.94 -36.57
N THR A 43 17.34 -12.68 -36.19
CA THR A 43 17.13 -11.52 -37.07
C THR A 43 18.24 -11.32 -38.10
N ARG A 44 19.48 -11.74 -37.79
CA ARG A 44 20.63 -11.71 -38.72
C ARG A 44 20.33 -12.44 -40.03
N SER A 45 19.54 -13.52 -39.98
CA SER A 45 19.18 -14.31 -41.17
C SER A 45 18.18 -13.61 -42.09
N SER A 46 17.38 -12.66 -41.59
CA SER A 46 16.31 -12.03 -42.36
C SER A 46 16.59 -10.59 -42.79
N ILE A 47 17.29 -9.82 -41.95
CA ILE A 47 17.34 -8.35 -42.07
C ILE A 47 18.77 -7.84 -42.36
N GLY A 48 19.79 -8.71 -42.25
CA GLY A 48 21.19 -8.37 -42.45
C GLY A 48 21.89 -7.92 -41.16
N ASN A 49 23.22 -7.82 -41.20
CA ASN A 49 24.04 -7.75 -39.98
C ASN A 49 23.92 -6.40 -39.23
N GLU A 50 23.96 -5.29 -39.97
CA GLU A 50 23.87 -3.92 -39.42
C GLU A 50 22.54 -3.64 -38.70
N PRO A 51 21.37 -3.81 -39.35
CA PRO A 51 20.09 -3.60 -38.68
C PRO A 51 19.81 -4.63 -37.57
N ALA A 52 20.28 -5.87 -37.69
CA ALA A 52 20.17 -6.86 -36.61
C ALA A 52 20.98 -6.47 -35.36
N ALA A 53 22.17 -5.89 -35.53
CA ALA A 53 22.98 -5.39 -34.43
C ALA A 53 22.32 -4.18 -33.73
N LEU A 54 21.75 -3.25 -34.50
CA LEU A 54 20.98 -2.14 -33.94
C LEU A 54 19.75 -2.62 -33.16
N LEU A 55 19.05 -3.64 -33.67
CA LEU A 55 17.89 -4.24 -33.01
C LEU A 55 18.30 -4.94 -31.70
N MET A 56 19.42 -5.67 -31.71
CA MET A 56 20.00 -6.29 -30.52
C MET A 56 20.32 -5.25 -29.44
N ILE A 57 20.99 -4.14 -29.80
CA ILE A 57 21.30 -3.06 -28.87
C ILE A 57 20.02 -2.42 -28.35
N GLY A 58 19.04 -2.16 -29.23
CA GLY A 58 17.75 -1.59 -28.86
C GLY A 58 16.98 -2.46 -27.86
N LEU A 59 17.05 -3.79 -27.98
CA LEU A 59 16.44 -4.72 -27.04
C LEU A 59 17.21 -4.81 -25.72
N MET A 60 18.53 -4.70 -25.75
CA MET A 60 19.36 -4.72 -24.53
C MET A 60 19.27 -3.41 -23.73
N LEU A 61 19.19 -2.27 -24.40
CA LEU A 61 19.18 -0.93 -23.80
C LEU A 61 18.16 -0.72 -22.65
N PRO A 62 16.89 -1.15 -22.75
CA PRO A 62 15.95 -1.05 -21.63
C PRO A 62 16.40 -1.89 -20.43
N PHE A 63 16.93 -3.10 -20.63
CA PHE A 63 17.46 -3.93 -19.53
C PHE A 63 18.68 -3.29 -18.86
N PHE A 64 19.54 -2.64 -19.64
CA PHE A 64 20.66 -1.88 -19.09
C PHE A 64 20.22 -0.69 -18.25
N LEU A 65 19.20 0.05 -18.71
CA LEU A 65 18.60 1.13 -17.93
C LEU A 65 18.07 0.58 -16.61
N PHE A 66 17.35 -0.54 -16.58
CA PHE A 66 16.92 -1.18 -15.33
C PHE A 66 18.09 -1.59 -14.41
N GLY A 67 19.21 -2.05 -14.98
CA GLY A 67 20.39 -2.46 -14.23
C GLY A 67 21.20 -1.31 -13.63
N ILE A 68 21.17 -0.14 -14.27
CA ILE A 68 21.86 1.09 -13.83
C ILE A 68 20.96 1.98 -12.99
N TYR A 69 19.64 1.91 -13.19
CA TYR A 69 18.68 2.79 -12.55
C TYR A 69 18.53 2.50 -11.06
N GLU A 70 19.06 3.40 -10.26
CA GLU A 70 18.74 3.54 -8.85
C GLU A 70 18.16 4.92 -8.62
N LYS A 71 16.89 4.96 -8.19
CA LYS A 71 16.28 6.18 -7.72
C LYS A 71 16.45 6.22 -6.21
N ASP A 72 17.16 7.23 -5.70
CA ASP A 72 17.34 7.49 -4.26
C ASP A 72 17.91 6.30 -3.43
N GLY A 73 18.63 5.37 -4.08
CA GLY A 73 19.17 4.16 -3.45
C GLY A 73 18.20 2.98 -3.36
N GLN A 74 16.95 3.14 -3.81
CA GLN A 74 15.99 2.05 -3.92
C GLN A 74 15.94 1.49 -5.36
N PRO A 75 16.04 0.16 -5.55
CA PRO A 75 15.77 -0.44 -6.85
C PRO A 75 14.32 -0.24 -7.28
N LEU A 76 14.11 -0.22 -8.59
CA LEU A 76 12.77 -0.34 -9.16
C LEU A 76 12.03 -1.60 -8.68
N GLU A 77 12.72 -2.71 -8.42
CA GLU A 77 12.12 -3.90 -7.80
C GLU A 77 11.42 -3.60 -6.47
N ALA A 78 12.05 -2.77 -5.63
CA ALA A 78 11.51 -2.42 -4.32
C ALA A 78 10.32 -1.47 -4.51
N VAL A 79 10.47 -0.47 -5.37
CA VAL A 79 9.37 0.45 -5.71
C VAL A 79 8.17 -0.31 -6.28
N LEU A 80 8.40 -1.27 -7.18
CA LEU A 80 7.37 -2.10 -7.78
C LEU A 80 6.71 -2.99 -6.73
N ARG A 81 7.50 -3.60 -5.83
CA ARG A 81 6.97 -4.38 -4.71
C ARG A 81 6.12 -3.52 -3.78
N HIS A 82 6.53 -2.29 -3.49
CA HIS A 82 5.74 -1.35 -2.71
C HIS A 82 4.46 -0.96 -3.42
N MET A 83 4.52 -0.72 -4.73
CA MET A 83 3.35 -0.38 -5.55
C MET A 83 2.36 -1.55 -5.61
N ILE A 84 2.84 -2.79 -5.81
CA ILE A 84 1.99 -3.99 -5.83
C ILE A 84 1.40 -4.23 -4.44
N ARG A 85 2.20 -4.09 -3.39
CA ARG A 85 1.72 -4.26 -2.01
C ARG A 85 0.66 -3.22 -1.65
N ALA A 86 0.86 -1.97 -2.03
CA ALA A 86 -0.09 -0.90 -1.79
C ALA A 86 -1.36 -1.03 -2.63
N LYS A 87 -1.24 -1.40 -3.91
CA LYS A 87 -2.37 -1.44 -4.85
C LYS A 87 -3.15 -2.75 -4.87
N PHE A 88 -2.52 -3.89 -4.57
CA PHE A 88 -3.14 -5.20 -4.69
C PHE A 88 -3.25 -5.94 -3.35
N LEU A 89 -2.14 -6.11 -2.62
CA LEU A 89 -2.17 -6.93 -1.39
C LEU A 89 -2.83 -6.22 -0.21
N CYS A 90 -2.66 -4.89 -0.13
CA CYS A 90 -3.07 -4.09 1.01
C CYS A 90 -4.09 -3.02 0.61
N ALA A 91 -4.81 -3.21 -0.50
CA ALA A 91 -5.90 -2.36 -0.96
C ALA A 91 -7.22 -2.65 -0.22
N GLY A 92 -7.13 -3.01 1.05
CA GLY A 92 -8.30 -3.14 1.92
C GLY A 92 -8.67 -1.79 2.51
N THR A 93 -9.97 -1.50 2.60
CA THR A 93 -10.50 -0.44 3.46
C THR A 93 -9.91 -0.66 4.85
N ARG A 94 -9.03 0.23 5.33
CA ARG A 94 -8.56 0.19 6.72
C ARG A 94 -9.77 0.48 7.60
N PRO A 95 -10.39 -0.52 8.27
CA PRO A 95 -11.49 -0.24 9.16
C PRO A 95 -10.82 0.30 10.42
N TYR A 96 -10.72 1.61 10.54
CA TYR A 96 -10.40 2.23 11.81
C TYR A 96 -11.64 2.06 12.71
N GLN A 97 -11.75 0.89 13.32
CA GLN A 97 -12.68 0.68 14.42
C GLN A 97 -12.01 1.17 15.68
N THR A 98 -12.44 2.34 16.15
CA THR A 98 -12.10 2.84 17.48
C THR A 98 -13.17 2.34 18.44
N ASP A 99 -12.79 1.51 19.41
CA ASP A 99 -13.67 1.17 20.53
C ASP A 99 -13.73 2.35 21.49
N ASN A 100 -14.64 3.29 21.19
CA ASN A 100 -14.87 4.45 22.05
C ASN A 100 -15.62 4.02 23.32
N LEU A 101 -14.95 4.14 24.48
CA LEU A 101 -15.56 3.94 25.80
C LEU A 101 -16.85 4.76 25.98
N TYR A 102 -16.89 5.97 25.42
CA TYR A 102 -18.06 6.84 25.47
C TYR A 102 -19.29 6.25 24.74
N ALA A 103 -19.08 5.48 23.68
CA ALA A 103 -20.16 4.80 22.95
C ALA A 103 -20.70 3.60 23.73
N ALA A 104 -19.90 2.99 24.61
CA ALA A 104 -20.37 1.96 25.53
C ALA A 104 -21.19 2.57 26.69
N LEU A 105 -20.72 3.70 27.23
CA LEU A 105 -21.42 4.46 28.26
C LEU A 105 -22.78 4.99 27.76
N SER A 106 -22.85 5.51 26.53
CA SER A 106 -24.12 6.01 25.98
C SER A 106 -25.16 4.89 25.84
N ARG A 107 -24.77 3.70 25.36
CA ARG A 107 -25.68 2.54 25.27
C ARG A 107 -26.24 2.14 26.63
N GLN A 108 -25.43 2.15 27.69
CA GLN A 108 -25.92 1.86 29.06
C GLN A 108 -26.91 2.91 29.56
N THR A 109 -26.65 4.19 29.30
CA THR A 109 -27.57 5.26 29.69
C THR A 109 -28.93 5.16 28.97
N GLU A 110 -28.95 4.82 27.68
CA GLU A 110 -30.18 4.59 26.92
C GLU A 110 -30.95 3.34 27.42
N GLU A 111 -30.25 2.27 27.78
CA GLU A 111 -30.88 1.08 28.35
C GLU A 111 -31.51 1.36 29.71
N VAL A 112 -30.82 2.10 30.59
CA VAL A 112 -31.35 2.50 31.90
C VAL A 112 -32.57 3.41 31.74
N SER A 113 -32.50 4.40 30.85
CA SER A 113 -33.62 5.33 30.63
C SER A 113 -34.85 4.62 30.06
N THR A 114 -34.68 3.62 29.20
CA THR A 114 -35.81 2.84 28.67
C THR A 114 -36.42 1.90 29.70
N ILE A 115 -35.63 1.34 30.62
CA ILE A 115 -36.12 0.53 31.74
C ILE A 115 -36.90 1.41 32.72
N GLU A 116 -36.39 2.61 33.04
CA GLU A 116 -37.06 3.58 33.90
C GLU A 116 -38.39 4.03 33.29
N ASN A 117 -38.43 4.36 32.00
CA ASN A 117 -39.65 4.74 31.29
C ASN A 117 -40.68 3.59 31.22
N LYS A 118 -40.23 2.34 31.04
CA LYS A 118 -41.10 1.14 31.10
C LYS A 118 -41.62 0.87 32.50
N THR A 119 -40.84 1.18 33.53
CA THR A 119 -41.22 1.01 34.94
C THR A 119 -42.19 2.11 35.38
N ALA A 120 -41.96 3.35 34.96
CA ALA A 120 -42.88 4.48 35.16
C ALA A 120 -44.23 4.27 34.43
N GLY A 121 -44.20 3.71 33.22
CA GLY A 121 -45.41 3.34 32.47
C GLY A 121 -46.24 2.22 33.14
N LYS A 122 -45.61 1.33 33.91
CA LYS A 122 -46.29 0.29 34.70
C LYS A 122 -46.85 0.80 36.04
N ALA A 123 -46.27 1.85 36.62
CA ALA A 123 -46.72 2.43 37.89
C ALA A 123 -47.96 3.35 37.75
N GLY A 124 -48.40 3.68 36.52
CA GLY A 124 -49.44 4.67 36.26
C GLY A 124 -50.88 4.17 36.10
N GLN A 125 -51.18 2.86 36.12
CA GLN A 125 -52.57 2.39 36.00
C GLN A 125 -53.29 2.36 37.36
N LYS A 126 -53.85 3.50 37.77
CA LYS A 126 -55.02 3.60 38.66
C LYS A 126 -56.07 4.51 38.02
N PRO A 127 -57.35 4.12 37.98
CA PRO A 127 -58.38 4.87 37.27
C PRO A 127 -58.99 5.94 38.18
N ALA A 128 -59.05 7.19 37.71
CA ALA A 128 -59.91 8.24 38.27
C ALA A 128 -60.11 9.32 37.19
N SER A 129 -61.28 9.38 36.55
CA SER A 129 -62.40 10.26 36.94
C SER A 129 -62.34 11.66 36.27
N GLY A 130 -63.13 11.79 35.20
CA GLY A 130 -63.81 12.97 34.62
C GLY A 130 -63.27 14.41 34.77
N LYS A 131 -63.07 15.09 33.63
CA LYS A 131 -63.98 16.14 33.09
C LYS A 131 -63.51 16.67 31.73
N LYS A 132 -64.49 16.91 30.84
CA LYS A 132 -64.37 17.54 29.50
C LYS A 132 -63.89 19.00 29.59
N ARG A 133 -63.09 19.46 28.60
CA ARG A 133 -63.47 20.43 27.54
C ARG A 133 -62.24 21.22 27.01
N THR A 134 -61.96 20.97 25.73
CA THR A 134 -61.55 21.87 24.62
C THR A 134 -60.92 23.24 24.94
N GLU A 135 -59.74 23.53 24.35
CA GLU A 135 -59.55 24.51 23.24
C GLU A 135 -58.13 25.18 23.18
N LYS A 136 -57.48 25.04 22.00
CA LYS A 136 -56.50 25.92 21.29
C LYS A 136 -55.26 26.55 21.96
N ARG A 137 -54.10 26.31 21.34
CA ARG A 137 -53.13 27.29 20.72
C ARG A 137 -51.84 26.53 20.35
N LYS A 138 -51.53 26.23 19.08
CA LYS A 138 -50.87 27.07 18.05
C LYS A 138 -49.50 27.62 18.51
N VAL A 139 -48.40 26.96 18.13
CA VAL A 139 -47.32 27.44 17.23
C VAL A 139 -46.66 26.21 16.62
#